data_AF-A0A2H3HZ52-F1
#
_entry.id   AF-A0A2H3HZ52-F1
#
_cell.length_a   1.000
_cell.length_b   1.000
_cell.length_c   1.000
_cell.angle_alpha   90.00
_cell.angle_beta   90.00
_cell.angle_gamma   90.00
#
_symmetry.space_group_name_H-M   'P 1'
#
loop_
_entity.id
_entity.type
_entity.pdbx_description
1 polymer ?
#
loop_
_entity_poly.entity_id
_entity_poly.type
_entity_poly.pdbx_seq_one_letter_code
_entity_poly.pdbx_strand_id
1 'polypeptide(L)'
;MPFYLEHIKWYYGKGRFTIIPGPIVLDSLSQTVTYMESHPWNVTGNWASIYDELISATKVPLGTSSNTFASEFNSSFTGPRLRLEFIGFIFAMGGISVQGRFPGRQPLELGNGESMDTDAFTKEMVLACYHCERVYSLFGDLVSDIYAMGLHHQPSDDVPFFLAETRKRMLAVTQRTDKNLSTAMGRPPRLPHRYCDEGLPLDLPDEYLFGEKESLQRFLQSLDDDGWNRDGKFYPATLMRMRCILSNLREQVLELTLGRSTHPNYTKDLSDTYKFSQTIFNRIPTRYMYTSSCWKDTDAIECLARMIIRLEHLFSVLQLQRLRCQENSEATGDLLNTCLDVLSIVVDLTGQYGIHQIRKQFAWMYLMYGIPASGVLATELYQRTISSQPLPPSKPRSEIIRTLSFLVSWVRNTVTEEQPSVTIGACLELNNVISKLLDDALDYQPPSGSGQDDAGLGNVDIGQSLEIPSQGVGGDLPSDVFNFGLASGESLGWLDDLDLIRTPPELSLM
;
A
#
# COMPACT_ATOMS: atom_id res chain seq x y z
N MET A 1 27.03 14.48 0.43
CA MET A 1 25.96 14.89 -0.52
C MET A 1 25.98 14.15 -1.86
N PRO A 2 27.12 13.99 -2.56
CA PRO A 2 27.16 13.23 -3.82
C PRO A 2 26.58 11.82 -3.73
N PHE A 3 26.85 11.13 -2.62
CA PHE A 3 26.22 9.85 -2.25
C PHE A 3 24.68 9.91 -2.32
N TYR A 4 24.05 10.85 -1.62
CA TYR A 4 22.59 11.01 -1.61
C TYR A 4 22.03 11.35 -3.01
N LEU A 5 22.74 12.17 -3.79
CA LEU A 5 22.36 12.49 -5.17
C LEU A 5 22.32 11.22 -6.04
N GLU A 6 23.33 10.35 -5.94
CA GLU A 6 23.37 9.11 -6.71
C GLU A 6 22.21 8.18 -6.35
N HIS A 7 21.99 7.96 -5.04
CA HIS A 7 20.94 7.08 -4.56
C HIS A 7 19.54 7.61 -4.91
N ILE A 8 19.26 8.89 -4.63
CA ILE A 8 17.96 9.48 -4.95
C ILE A 8 17.72 9.52 -6.47
N LYS A 9 18.74 9.81 -7.29
CA LYS A 9 18.63 9.68 -8.76
C LYS A 9 18.32 8.26 -9.20
N TRP A 10 18.93 7.26 -8.57
CA TRP A 10 18.59 5.86 -8.82
C TRP A 10 17.14 5.58 -8.47
N TYR A 11 16.65 6.03 -7.31
CA TYR A 11 15.26 5.83 -6.88
C TYR A 11 14.27 6.43 -7.89
N TYR A 12 14.46 7.68 -8.33
CA TYR A 12 13.59 8.31 -9.33
C TYR A 12 13.77 7.74 -10.73
N GLY A 13 14.98 7.30 -11.10
CA GLY A 13 15.23 6.66 -12.39
C GLY A 13 14.67 5.25 -12.50
N LYS A 14 14.41 4.59 -11.36
CA LYS A 14 13.88 3.22 -11.29
C LYS A 14 12.42 3.16 -10.87
N GLY A 15 11.96 4.08 -10.04
CA GLY A 15 10.59 4.18 -9.55
C GLY A 15 9.65 4.65 -10.64
N ARG A 16 8.66 3.83 -11.01
CA ARG A 16 7.67 4.22 -12.03
C ARG A 16 6.56 5.12 -11.48
N PHE A 17 6.34 5.11 -10.16
CA PHE A 17 5.20 5.75 -9.50
C PHE A 17 5.62 6.52 -8.25
N THR A 18 6.56 7.45 -8.42
CA THR A 18 7.07 8.29 -7.33
C THR A 18 5.97 9.21 -6.79
N ILE A 19 5.93 9.38 -5.46
CA ILE A 19 4.89 10.16 -4.78
C ILE A 19 5.06 11.67 -5.05
N ILE A 20 6.28 12.16 -4.88
CA ILE A 20 6.64 13.55 -5.14
C ILE A 20 7.17 13.61 -6.58
N PRO A 21 6.76 14.60 -7.39
CA PRO A 21 7.27 14.73 -8.75
C PRO A 21 8.78 14.85 -8.80
N GLY A 22 9.41 14.08 -9.69
CA GLY A 22 10.86 14.03 -9.86
C GLY A 22 11.55 15.39 -9.97
N PRO A 23 11.04 16.34 -10.78
CA PRO A 23 11.66 17.67 -10.93
C PRO A 23 11.79 18.46 -9.61
N ILE A 24 10.81 18.39 -8.71
CA ILE A 24 10.89 19.08 -7.40
C ILE A 24 12.08 18.55 -6.59
N VAL A 25 12.36 17.25 -6.70
CA VAL A 25 13.37 16.59 -5.88
C VAL A 25 14.74 16.62 -6.54
N LEU A 26 14.84 16.16 -7.79
CA LEU A 26 16.11 15.99 -8.48
C LEU A 26 16.76 17.32 -8.85
N ASP A 27 15.99 18.32 -9.28
CA ASP A 27 16.53 19.62 -9.63
C ASP A 27 17.00 20.35 -8.37
N SER A 28 16.18 20.31 -7.32
CA SER A 28 16.52 20.91 -6.02
C SER A 28 17.75 20.25 -5.39
N LEU A 29 17.84 18.92 -5.45
CA LEU A 29 19.00 18.19 -4.94
C LEU A 29 20.26 18.50 -5.73
N SER A 30 20.15 18.64 -7.06
CA SER A 30 21.28 19.04 -7.91
C SER A 30 21.77 20.44 -7.55
N GLN A 31 20.87 21.41 -7.34
CA GLN A 31 21.22 22.76 -6.89
C GLN A 31 21.91 22.75 -5.51
N THR A 32 21.40 21.95 -4.56
CA THR A 32 22.01 21.81 -3.23
C THR A 32 23.41 21.22 -3.28
N VAL A 33 23.64 20.20 -4.12
CA VAL A 33 24.97 19.59 -4.30
C VAL A 33 25.95 20.62 -4.85
N THR A 34 25.59 21.36 -5.90
CA THR A 34 26.45 22.42 -6.46
C THR A 34 26.76 23.52 -5.44
N TYR A 35 25.79 23.89 -4.60
CA TYR A 35 26.02 24.86 -3.54
C TYR A 35 26.99 24.34 -2.47
N MET A 36 26.83 23.10 -2.01
CA MET A 36 27.69 22.52 -0.99
C MET A 36 29.11 22.21 -1.49
N GLU A 37 29.29 21.94 -2.78
CA GLU A 37 30.61 21.79 -3.40
C GLU A 37 31.36 23.14 -3.46
N SER A 38 30.63 24.23 -3.72
CA SER A 38 31.20 25.59 -3.73
C SER A 38 31.37 26.20 -2.34
N HIS A 39 30.61 25.71 -1.34
CA HIS A 39 30.61 26.18 0.05
C HIS A 39 30.72 24.99 1.01
N PRO A 40 31.89 24.33 1.08
CA PRO A 40 32.05 23.11 1.86
C PRO A 40 31.82 23.35 3.35
N TRP A 41 31.04 22.46 3.96
CA TRP A 41 30.75 22.50 5.38
C TRP A 41 31.94 21.99 6.17
N ASN A 42 32.44 22.80 7.09
CA ASN A 42 33.57 22.49 7.94
C ASN A 42 33.15 22.57 9.42
N VAL A 43 32.94 21.40 10.02
CA VAL A 43 32.46 21.25 11.40
C VAL A 43 33.34 21.99 12.41
N THR A 44 34.64 22.14 12.17
CA THR A 44 35.58 22.82 13.08
C THR A 44 35.73 24.32 12.80
N GLY A 45 35.29 24.82 11.64
CA GLY A 45 35.60 26.18 11.17
C GLY A 45 34.40 27.10 10.92
N ASN A 46 33.26 26.57 10.47
CA ASN A 46 32.10 27.40 10.07
C ASN A 46 30.73 26.83 10.47
N TRP A 47 30.70 25.77 11.29
CA TRP A 47 29.46 25.10 11.70
C TRP A 47 28.41 26.04 12.31
N ALA A 48 28.83 26.96 13.18
CA ALA A 48 27.91 27.92 13.81
C ALA A 48 27.25 28.85 12.78
N SER A 49 28.02 29.35 11.79
CA SER A 49 27.49 30.18 10.70
C SER A 49 26.50 29.40 9.84
N ILE A 50 26.85 28.16 9.47
CA ILE A 50 25.98 27.29 8.68
C ILE A 50 24.67 27.02 9.43
N TYR A 51 24.75 26.70 10.72
CA TYR A 51 23.58 26.50 11.56
C TYR A 51 22.68 27.74 11.59
N ASP A 52 23.26 28.92 11.82
CA ASP A 52 22.52 30.19 11.85
C ASP A 52 21.86 30.52 10.50
N GLU A 53 22.54 30.28 9.38
CA GLU A 53 22.01 30.43 8.02
C GLU A 53 20.83 29.48 7.76
N LEU A 54 21.00 28.19 8.07
CA LEU A 54 19.95 27.18 7.89
C LEU A 54 18.72 27.49 8.73
N ILE A 55 18.90 27.86 10.00
CA ILE A 55 17.80 28.21 10.91
C ILE A 55 17.12 29.50 10.45
N SER A 56 17.89 30.49 10.01
CA SER A 56 17.33 31.75 9.50
C SER A 56 16.50 31.52 8.25
N ALA A 57 16.98 30.71 7.30
CA ALA A 57 16.22 30.32 6.12
C ALA A 57 14.94 29.56 6.51
N THR A 58 15.05 28.58 7.40
CA THR A 58 13.94 27.73 7.90
C THR A 58 12.83 28.55 8.57
N LYS A 59 13.17 29.63 9.29
CA LYS A 59 12.17 30.48 9.97
C LYS A 59 11.30 31.30 9.04
N VAL A 60 11.74 31.56 7.80
CA VAL A 60 10.99 32.38 6.84
C VAL A 60 9.99 31.49 6.09
N PRO A 61 8.67 31.79 6.08
CA PRO A 61 7.72 31.04 5.27
C PRO A 61 8.07 31.08 3.77
N LEU A 62 7.82 29.99 3.05
CA LEU A 62 8.00 29.97 1.60
C LEU A 62 6.94 30.86 0.94
N GLY A 63 7.37 31.97 0.33
CA GLY A 63 6.51 32.83 -0.46
C GLY A 63 6.38 32.34 -1.89
N THR A 64 5.16 32.01 -2.31
CA THR A 64 4.82 31.68 -3.70
C THR A 64 3.74 32.61 -4.22
N SER A 65 3.71 32.85 -5.53
CA SER A 65 2.63 33.55 -6.23
C SER A 65 2.16 32.71 -7.41
N SER A 66 0.98 32.97 -7.98
CA SER A 66 0.42 32.12 -9.05
C SER A 66 1.29 32.05 -10.32
N ASN A 67 2.21 33.00 -10.49
CA ASN A 67 3.16 33.06 -11.60
C ASN A 67 4.54 32.46 -11.30
N THR A 68 4.78 32.01 -10.06
CA THR A 68 6.08 31.44 -9.66
C THR A 68 6.40 30.21 -10.50
N PHE A 69 7.58 30.19 -11.12
CA PHE A 69 8.05 29.04 -11.89
C PHE A 69 8.62 27.96 -10.97
N ALA A 70 8.63 26.70 -11.43
CA ALA A 70 9.20 25.59 -10.66
C ALA A 70 10.67 25.81 -10.28
N SER A 71 11.46 26.40 -11.18
CA SER A 71 12.87 26.75 -10.92
C SER A 71 13.02 27.78 -9.80
N GLU A 72 12.17 28.81 -9.76
CA GLU A 72 12.14 29.83 -8.71
C GLU A 72 11.73 29.23 -7.36
N PHE A 73 10.75 28.32 -7.37
CA PHE A 73 10.34 27.58 -6.19
C PHE A 73 11.47 26.70 -5.66
N ASN A 74 12.15 25.93 -6.51
CA ASN A 74 13.30 25.11 -6.11
C ASN A 74 14.40 25.98 -5.48
N SER A 75 14.73 27.12 -6.11
CA SER A 75 15.71 28.08 -5.58
C SER A 75 15.28 28.74 -4.26
N SER A 76 14.02 28.61 -3.82
CA SER A 76 13.51 29.18 -2.58
C SER A 76 13.91 28.40 -1.32
N PHE A 77 14.32 27.14 -1.47
CA PHE A 77 14.74 26.26 -0.37
C PHE A 77 16.07 25.54 -0.62
N THR A 78 16.81 25.93 -1.67
CA THR A 78 18.12 25.39 -2.03
C THR A 78 19.18 26.50 -2.07
N GLY A 79 20.44 26.13 -2.30
CA GLY A 79 21.53 27.10 -2.42
C GLY A 79 21.74 27.91 -1.13
N PRO A 80 21.93 29.25 -1.22
CA PRO A 80 22.04 30.12 -0.05
C PRO A 80 20.79 30.15 0.84
N ARG A 81 19.65 29.65 0.35
CA ARG A 81 18.39 29.55 1.09
C ARG A 81 18.09 28.12 1.51
N LEU A 82 19.10 27.26 1.59
CA LEU A 82 18.96 25.87 2.00
C LEU A 82 18.29 25.81 3.39
N ARG A 83 17.31 24.92 3.52
CA ARG A 83 16.51 24.78 4.75
C ARG A 83 16.64 23.41 5.37
N LEU A 84 16.39 23.33 6.67
CA LEU A 84 16.46 22.07 7.42
C LEU A 84 15.41 21.06 6.96
N GLU A 85 14.22 21.50 6.55
CA GLU A 85 13.17 20.59 6.07
C GLU A 85 13.62 19.85 4.81
N PHE A 86 14.29 20.55 3.90
CA PHE A 86 14.79 19.91 2.67
C PHE A 86 15.98 18.99 2.94
N ILE A 87 16.86 19.31 3.90
CA ILE A 87 17.94 18.41 4.32
C ILE A 87 17.37 17.13 4.95
N GLY A 88 16.38 17.25 5.83
CA GLY A 88 15.69 16.10 6.41
C GLY A 88 15.03 15.23 5.34
N PHE A 89 14.40 15.87 4.35
CA PHE A 89 13.83 15.18 3.19
C PHE A 89 14.89 14.40 2.39
N ILE A 90 16.09 14.97 2.17
CA ILE A 90 17.19 14.28 1.48
C ILE A 90 17.62 13.03 2.24
N PHE A 91 17.75 13.09 3.57
CA PHE A 91 18.10 11.93 4.38
C PHE A 91 17.02 10.85 4.33
N ALA A 92 15.74 11.23 4.43
CA ALA A 92 14.64 10.29 4.31
C ALA A 92 14.63 9.58 2.95
N MET A 93 14.73 10.33 1.84
CA MET A 93 14.79 9.74 0.49
C MET A 93 16.05 8.91 0.26
N GLY A 94 17.18 9.28 0.88
CA GLY A 94 18.41 8.49 0.86
C GLY A 94 18.23 7.13 1.52
N GLY A 95 17.61 7.09 2.71
CA GLY A 95 17.26 5.84 3.40
C GLY A 95 16.35 4.94 2.57
N ILE A 96 15.23 5.49 2.07
CA ILE A 96 14.28 4.77 1.21
C ILE A 96 15.00 4.20 -0.02
N SER A 97 15.86 5.00 -0.66
CA SER A 97 16.61 4.54 -1.83
C SER A 97 17.56 3.39 -1.52
N VAL A 98 18.29 3.43 -0.41
CA VAL A 98 19.27 2.39 -0.05
C VAL A 98 18.53 1.10 0.28
N GLN A 99 17.44 1.17 1.06
CA GLN A 99 16.57 0.04 1.36
C GLN A 99 16.02 -0.62 0.09
N GLY A 100 15.56 0.17 -0.89
CA GLY A 100 15.06 -0.36 -2.16
C GLY A 100 16.16 -0.93 -3.08
N ARG A 101 17.38 -0.40 -3.01
CA ARG A 101 18.51 -0.75 -3.89
C ARG A 101 19.26 -2.01 -3.45
N PHE A 102 19.45 -2.20 -2.15
CA PHE A 102 20.29 -3.26 -1.60
C PHE A 102 19.46 -4.23 -0.75
N PRO A 103 19.23 -5.48 -1.23
CA PRO A 103 18.48 -6.47 -0.47
C PRO A 103 19.33 -7.05 0.67
N GLY A 104 18.86 -6.92 1.90
CA GLY A 104 19.52 -7.45 3.10
C GLY A 104 20.72 -6.61 3.57
N ARG A 105 21.53 -7.16 4.47
CA ARG A 105 22.72 -6.50 5.03
C ARG A 105 23.90 -6.60 4.07
N GLN A 106 24.30 -5.48 3.50
CA GLN A 106 25.47 -5.36 2.63
C GLN A 106 26.34 -4.19 3.07
N PRO A 107 27.67 -4.25 2.88
CA PRO A 107 28.54 -3.11 3.13
C PRO A 107 28.25 -1.97 2.13
N LEU A 108 28.14 -0.75 2.65
CA LEU A 108 27.81 0.47 1.92
C LEU A 108 28.89 1.53 2.16
N GLU A 109 29.58 1.92 1.09
CA GLU A 109 30.58 2.99 1.12
C GLU A 109 29.90 4.36 1.01
N LEU A 110 30.13 5.23 2.00
CA LEU A 110 29.43 6.54 2.11
C LEU A 110 30.12 7.66 1.31
N GLY A 111 31.23 7.36 0.64
CA GLY A 111 31.98 8.29 -0.21
C GLY A 111 32.90 9.27 0.55
N ASN A 112 32.94 9.19 1.88
CA ASN A 112 33.86 9.94 2.76
C ASN A 112 34.98 9.05 3.35
N GLY A 113 35.10 7.79 2.89
CA GLY A 113 36.02 6.79 3.42
C GLY A 113 35.45 5.98 4.59
N GLU A 114 34.22 6.27 5.02
CA GLU A 114 33.48 5.45 5.99
C GLU A 114 32.60 4.43 5.26
N SER A 115 32.43 3.28 5.90
CA SER A 115 31.62 2.16 5.43
C SER A 115 30.70 1.71 6.55
N MET A 116 29.44 1.43 6.21
CA MET A 116 28.47 0.92 7.17
C MET A 116 27.56 -0.10 6.48
N ASP A 117 26.89 -0.97 7.24
CA ASP A 117 25.94 -1.88 6.60
C ASP A 117 24.61 -1.18 6.25
N THR A 118 23.94 -1.67 5.21
CA THR A 118 22.70 -1.11 4.68
C THR A 118 21.54 -1.06 5.68
N ASP A 119 21.46 -2.01 6.62
CA ASP A 119 20.43 -2.02 7.68
C ASP A 119 20.76 -0.94 8.73
N ALA A 120 22.03 -0.81 9.13
CA ALA A 120 22.48 0.30 9.97
C ALA A 120 22.28 1.67 9.30
N PHE A 121 22.61 1.83 8.01
CA PHE A 121 22.39 3.09 7.28
C PHE A 121 20.91 3.43 7.22
N THR A 122 20.07 2.47 6.84
CA THR A 122 18.62 2.67 6.79
C THR A 122 18.09 2.98 8.17
N LYS A 123 18.54 2.29 9.22
CA LYS A 123 18.17 2.59 10.60
C LYS A 123 18.66 3.94 11.06
N GLU A 124 19.85 4.41 10.69
CA GLU A 124 20.34 5.73 11.03
C GLU A 124 19.61 6.84 10.28
N MET A 125 19.28 6.65 9.01
CA MET A 125 18.44 7.58 8.24
C MET A 125 17.01 7.59 8.80
N VAL A 126 16.47 6.42 9.11
CA VAL A 126 15.18 6.28 9.78
C VAL A 126 15.26 6.84 11.18
N LEU A 127 16.35 6.70 11.95
CA LEU A 127 16.54 7.26 13.30
C LEU A 127 16.71 8.78 13.26
N ALA A 128 17.36 9.32 12.24
CA ALA A 128 17.31 10.73 11.92
C ALA A 128 15.86 11.19 11.65
N CYS A 129 14.93 10.26 11.38
CA CYS A 129 13.50 10.48 11.18
C CYS A 129 12.54 9.75 12.21
N TYR A 130 13.10 9.03 13.19
CA TYR A 130 12.67 7.86 14.04
C TYR A 130 11.53 6.82 13.68
N HIS A 131 11.56 5.66 14.38
CA HIS A 131 11.09 4.24 14.17
C HIS A 131 9.60 3.74 14.24
N CYS A 132 9.15 2.88 13.31
CA CYS A 132 8.01 1.90 13.29
C CYS A 132 6.69 2.11 14.10
N GLU A 133 6.62 2.09 15.43
CA GLU A 133 5.42 2.63 16.16
C GLU A 133 5.22 4.11 15.78
N ARG A 134 6.35 4.75 15.52
CA ARG A 134 6.47 6.06 14.93
C ARG A 134 6.04 6.12 13.47
N VAL A 135 5.93 5.04 12.69
CA VAL A 135 5.31 5.17 11.35
C VAL A 135 3.86 5.61 11.50
N TYR A 136 3.11 5.00 12.42
CA TYR A 136 1.75 5.45 12.72
C TYR A 136 1.72 6.82 13.43
N SER A 137 2.71 7.12 14.31
CA SER A 137 2.82 8.44 14.94
C SER A 137 3.17 9.55 13.95
N LEU A 138 4.22 9.38 13.15
CA LEU A 138 4.65 10.27 12.05
C LEU A 138 3.56 10.44 11.03
N PHE A 139 2.80 9.38 10.75
CA PHE A 139 1.63 9.53 9.90
C PHE A 139 0.58 10.46 10.55
N GLY A 140 0.42 10.39 11.88
CA GLY A 140 -0.34 11.39 12.64
C GLY A 140 0.23 12.79 12.56
N ASP A 141 1.54 12.94 12.65
CA ASP A 141 2.22 14.23 12.52
C ASP A 141 2.00 14.80 11.10
N LEU A 142 2.19 13.98 10.06
CA LEU A 142 1.90 14.32 8.66
C LEU A 142 0.45 14.76 8.45
N VAL A 143 -0.51 14.03 9.04
CA VAL A 143 -1.93 14.41 8.97
C VAL A 143 -2.17 15.74 9.69
N SER A 144 -1.54 15.96 10.85
CA SER A 144 -1.62 17.22 11.58
C SER A 144 -1.03 18.38 10.77
N ASP A 145 0.09 18.14 10.08
CA ASP A 145 0.73 19.11 9.19
C ASP A 145 -0.14 19.42 7.96
N ILE A 146 -0.81 18.42 7.38
CA ILE A 146 -1.79 18.61 6.29
C ILE A 146 -2.95 19.50 6.74
N TYR A 147 -3.43 19.32 7.97
CA TYR A 147 -4.46 20.21 8.52
C TYR A 147 -3.91 21.61 8.78
N ALA A 148 -2.75 21.73 9.43
CA ALA A 148 -2.13 23.00 9.77
C ALA A 148 -1.77 23.85 8.53
N MET A 149 -1.30 23.19 7.46
CA MET A 149 -0.97 23.85 6.19
C MET A 149 -2.19 24.08 5.29
N GLY A 150 -3.38 23.58 5.66
CA GLY A 150 -4.59 23.69 4.82
C GLY A 150 -4.53 22.87 3.53
N LEU A 151 -3.69 21.82 3.46
CA LEU A 151 -3.53 21.00 2.24
C LEU A 151 -4.74 20.11 1.92
N HIS A 152 -5.67 19.98 2.86
CA HIS A 152 -6.95 19.28 2.69
C HIS A 152 -8.02 20.15 2.00
N HIS A 153 -7.75 21.45 1.88
CA HIS A 153 -8.60 22.39 1.18
C HIS A 153 -8.10 22.67 -0.24
N GLN A 154 -9.02 23.05 -1.14
CA GLN A 154 -8.71 23.58 -2.45
C GLN A 154 -7.63 24.67 -2.35
N PRO A 155 -6.61 24.65 -3.23
CA PRO A 155 -5.58 25.67 -3.23
C PRO A 155 -6.19 27.03 -3.56
N SER A 156 -5.74 28.05 -2.83
CA SER A 156 -6.03 29.45 -3.13
C SER A 156 -5.56 29.84 -4.55
N ASP A 157 -6.20 30.84 -5.15
CA ASP A 157 -5.91 31.32 -6.51
C ASP A 157 -4.46 31.81 -6.71
N ASP A 158 -3.76 32.15 -5.63
CA ASP A 158 -2.36 32.58 -5.62
C ASP A 158 -1.35 31.42 -5.63
N VAL A 159 -1.79 30.17 -5.54
CA VAL A 159 -0.92 29.00 -5.62
C VAL A 159 -0.65 28.64 -7.09
N PRO A 160 0.62 28.49 -7.53
CA PRO A 160 0.93 28.01 -8.87
C PRO A 160 0.26 26.69 -9.20
N PHE A 161 -0.19 26.53 -10.44
CA PHE A 161 -0.86 25.31 -10.90
C PHE A 161 -0.06 24.03 -10.62
N PHE A 162 1.26 24.04 -10.84
CA PHE A 162 2.09 22.85 -10.59
C PHE A 162 2.10 22.46 -9.10
N LEU A 163 2.11 23.45 -8.21
CA LEU A 163 2.13 23.25 -6.77
C LEU A 163 0.74 22.82 -6.29
N ALA A 164 -0.32 23.42 -6.83
CA ALA A 164 -1.70 23.01 -6.62
C ALA A 164 -1.86 21.52 -6.94
N GLU A 165 -1.54 21.07 -8.15
CA GLU A 165 -1.63 19.65 -8.54
C GLU A 165 -0.72 18.74 -7.71
N THR A 166 0.48 19.20 -7.34
CA THR A 166 1.37 18.45 -6.43
C THR A 166 0.73 18.24 -5.07
N ARG A 167 0.07 19.26 -4.50
CA ARG A 167 -0.68 19.15 -3.24
C ARG A 167 -1.82 18.14 -3.35
N LYS A 168 -2.58 18.14 -4.45
CA LYS A 168 -3.65 17.14 -4.68
C LYS A 168 -3.09 15.72 -4.67
N ARG A 169 -1.97 15.50 -5.36
CA ARG A 169 -1.30 14.18 -5.42
C ARG A 169 -0.83 13.72 -4.04
N MET A 170 -0.19 14.61 -3.29
CA MET A 170 0.25 14.32 -1.92
C MET A 170 -0.94 13.98 -1.02
N LEU A 171 -2.01 14.78 -1.05
CA LEU A 171 -3.22 14.52 -0.26
C LEU A 171 -3.86 13.18 -0.65
N ALA A 172 -3.99 12.89 -1.94
CA ALA A 172 -4.56 11.63 -2.45
C ALA A 172 -3.77 10.40 -1.95
N VAL A 173 -2.44 10.46 -1.99
CA VAL A 173 -1.57 9.41 -1.46
C VAL A 173 -1.73 9.28 0.05
N THR A 174 -1.72 10.39 0.79
CA THR A 174 -1.90 10.38 2.24
C THR A 174 -3.26 9.79 2.62
N GLN A 175 -4.35 10.22 1.98
CA GLN A 175 -5.68 9.68 2.24
C GLN A 175 -5.71 8.16 2.02
N ARG A 176 -5.13 7.66 0.92
CA ARG A 176 -5.05 6.20 0.71
C ARG A 176 -4.21 5.51 1.78
N THR A 177 -3.05 6.05 2.13
CA THR A 177 -2.16 5.49 3.16
C THR A 177 -2.85 5.44 4.53
N ASP A 178 -3.57 6.50 4.91
CA ASP A 178 -4.39 6.57 6.13
C ASP A 178 -5.33 5.37 6.23
N LYS A 179 -6.10 5.10 5.17
CA LYS A 179 -7.10 4.02 5.17
C LYS A 179 -6.45 2.65 5.18
N ASN A 180 -5.31 2.50 4.49
CA ASN A 180 -4.56 1.25 4.51
C ASN A 180 -4.00 0.97 5.91
N LEU A 181 -3.40 1.97 6.56
CA LEU A 181 -2.91 1.87 7.94
C LEU A 181 -4.05 1.59 8.91
N SER A 182 -5.17 2.31 8.80
CA SER A 182 -6.36 2.09 9.62
C SER A 182 -6.93 0.69 9.46
N THR A 183 -6.98 0.17 8.23
CA THR A 183 -7.40 -1.21 7.96
C THR A 183 -6.45 -2.20 8.60
N ALA A 184 -5.15 -2.05 8.34
CA ALA A 184 -4.14 -2.94 8.88
C ALA A 184 -4.15 -2.95 10.40
N MET A 185 -4.29 -1.80 11.05
CA MET A 185 -4.20 -1.69 12.52
C MET A 185 -5.54 -1.86 13.24
N GLY A 186 -6.66 -2.00 12.51
CA GLY A 186 -8.00 -2.00 13.10
C GLY A 186 -8.34 -0.69 13.83
N ARG A 187 -7.87 0.45 13.32
CA ARG A 187 -8.01 1.78 13.94
C ARG A 187 -8.84 2.73 13.09
N PRO A 188 -9.56 3.70 13.68
CA PRO A 188 -10.24 4.73 12.91
C PRO A 188 -9.28 5.55 12.02
N PRO A 189 -9.71 5.98 10.82
CA PRO A 189 -8.98 6.93 9.96
C PRO A 189 -8.66 8.25 10.67
N ARG A 190 -7.46 8.80 10.42
CA ARG A 190 -6.99 10.10 10.93
C ARG A 190 -7.26 11.26 9.97
N LEU A 191 -7.43 10.96 8.68
CA LEU A 191 -7.73 11.95 7.64
C LEU A 191 -9.08 11.67 6.95
N PRO A 192 -10.22 11.76 7.65
CA PRO A 192 -11.53 11.47 7.04
C PRO A 192 -11.81 12.35 5.81
N HIS A 193 -12.38 11.74 4.76
CA HIS A 193 -12.67 12.39 3.50
C HIS A 193 -13.64 13.58 3.66
N ARG A 194 -14.53 13.52 4.65
CA ARG A 194 -15.49 14.61 4.95
C ARG A 194 -14.86 15.96 5.30
N TYR A 195 -13.58 15.96 5.69
CA TYR A 195 -12.82 17.18 5.97
C TYR A 195 -11.93 17.61 4.81
N CYS A 196 -11.96 16.89 3.68
CA CYS A 196 -11.15 17.22 2.50
C CYS A 196 -12.09 17.68 1.38
N ASP A 197 -11.90 18.88 0.86
CA ASP A 197 -12.68 19.40 -0.27
C ASP A 197 -11.88 19.46 -1.59
N GLU A 198 -10.63 18.99 -1.55
CA GLU A 198 -9.73 18.92 -2.70
C GLU A 198 -10.22 17.99 -3.82
N GLY A 199 -9.95 18.37 -5.06
CA GLY A 199 -10.32 17.60 -6.24
C GLY A 199 -9.39 16.40 -6.49
N LEU A 200 -9.85 15.45 -7.30
CA LEU A 200 -8.98 14.35 -7.73
C LEU A 200 -7.80 14.90 -8.58
N PRO A 201 -6.56 14.39 -8.40
CA PRO A 201 -5.39 14.84 -9.18
C PRO A 201 -5.56 14.59 -10.68
N LEU A 202 -5.19 15.54 -11.54
CA LEU A 202 -5.30 15.36 -12.99
C LEU A 202 -4.38 14.26 -13.50
N ASP A 203 -4.83 13.51 -14.51
CA ASP A 203 -4.07 12.42 -15.14
C ASP A 203 -2.98 12.96 -16.09
N LEU A 204 -2.01 13.64 -15.48
CA LEU A 204 -0.98 14.44 -16.13
C LEU A 204 0.42 13.91 -15.79
N PRO A 205 1.29 13.65 -16.77
CA PRO A 205 2.71 13.33 -16.53
C PRO A 205 3.47 14.48 -15.86
N ASP A 206 4.46 14.12 -15.03
CA ASP A 206 5.28 15.07 -14.27
C ASP A 206 6.05 16.02 -15.21
N GLU A 207 6.51 15.53 -16.35
CA GLU A 207 7.29 16.33 -17.30
C GLU A 207 6.50 17.52 -17.87
N TYR A 208 5.19 17.33 -18.04
CA TYR A 208 4.31 18.41 -18.52
C TYR A 208 3.86 19.32 -17.38
N LEU A 209 3.67 18.78 -16.18
CA LEU A 209 3.32 19.56 -14.99
C LEU A 209 4.39 20.61 -14.65
N PHE A 210 5.66 20.26 -14.85
CA PHE A 210 6.82 21.12 -14.59
C PHE A 210 7.43 21.73 -15.87
N GLY A 211 6.82 21.49 -17.04
CA GLY A 211 7.32 21.93 -18.33
C GLY A 211 6.89 23.34 -18.73
N GLU A 212 7.06 23.65 -20.02
CA GLU A 212 6.63 24.93 -20.62
C GLU A 212 5.11 25.10 -20.58
N LYS A 213 4.65 26.34 -20.35
CA LYS A 213 3.22 26.67 -20.18
C LYS A 213 2.38 26.26 -21.39
N GLU A 214 2.89 26.45 -22.60
CA GLU A 214 2.19 26.09 -23.84
C GLU A 214 2.05 24.57 -24.00
N SER A 215 3.09 23.83 -23.62
CA SER A 215 3.08 22.36 -23.65
C SER A 215 2.12 21.79 -22.62
N LEU A 216 2.10 22.35 -21.42
CA LEU A 216 1.14 22.02 -20.39
C LEU A 216 -0.29 22.30 -20.85
N GLN A 217 -0.57 23.50 -21.39
CA GLN A 217 -1.91 23.88 -21.82
C GLN A 217 -2.45 22.96 -22.93
N ARG A 218 -1.58 22.57 -23.89
CA ARG A 218 -1.94 21.58 -24.91
C ARG A 218 -2.29 20.22 -24.30
N PHE A 219 -1.54 19.76 -23.30
CA PHE A 219 -1.84 18.49 -22.64
C PHE A 219 -3.15 18.57 -21.84
N LEU A 220 -3.40 19.68 -21.13
CA LEU A 220 -4.66 19.88 -20.39
C LEU A 220 -5.88 19.82 -21.31
N GLN A 221 -5.77 20.34 -22.54
CA GLN A 221 -6.83 20.24 -23.55
C GLN A 221 -7.08 18.82 -24.08
N SER A 222 -6.13 17.90 -23.91
CA SER A 222 -6.29 16.49 -24.30
C SER A 222 -6.96 15.62 -23.22
N LEU A 223 -7.13 16.13 -22.01
CA LEU A 223 -7.86 15.43 -20.95
C LEU A 223 -9.35 15.32 -21.29
N ASP A 224 -10.04 14.38 -20.67
CA ASP A 224 -11.50 14.35 -20.66
C ASP A 224 -12.11 15.26 -19.59
N ASP A 225 -13.44 15.37 -19.60
CA ASP A 225 -14.18 16.26 -18.71
C ASP A 225 -14.00 15.88 -17.23
N ASP A 226 -13.66 14.62 -16.97
CA ASP A 226 -13.31 14.08 -15.66
C ASP A 226 -11.81 14.14 -15.39
N GLY A 227 -11.00 14.79 -16.24
CA GLY A 227 -9.56 15.00 -16.03
C GLY A 227 -8.69 13.76 -16.27
N TRP A 228 -9.20 12.72 -16.95
CA TRP A 228 -8.42 11.55 -17.35
C TRP A 228 -7.74 11.75 -18.71
N ASN A 229 -6.60 11.11 -18.90
CA ASN A 229 -5.92 11.09 -20.18
C ASN A 229 -6.68 10.19 -21.18
N ARG A 230 -6.95 10.73 -22.36
CA ARG A 230 -7.64 10.01 -23.44
C ARG A 230 -6.77 8.98 -24.14
N ASP A 231 -5.44 9.18 -24.14
CA ASP A 231 -4.48 8.27 -24.80
C ASP A 231 -4.26 6.96 -24.03
N GLY A 232 -4.70 6.89 -22.77
CA GLY A 232 -4.57 5.69 -21.93
C GLY A 232 -3.15 5.33 -21.51
N LYS A 233 -2.21 6.28 -21.63
CA LYS A 233 -0.88 6.14 -21.03
C LYS A 233 -0.99 6.16 -19.51
N PHE A 234 -0.23 5.28 -18.87
CA PHE A 234 -0.29 5.06 -17.43
C PHE A 234 0.84 5.77 -16.69
N TYR A 235 0.47 6.84 -15.99
CA TYR A 235 1.35 7.75 -15.24
C TYR A 235 1.25 7.53 -13.72
N PRO A 236 2.20 8.05 -12.92
CA PRO A 236 2.04 8.17 -11.46
C PRO A 236 0.71 8.78 -11.05
N ALA A 237 0.31 9.87 -11.71
CA ALA A 237 -0.95 10.54 -11.45
C ALA A 237 -2.17 9.65 -11.73
N THR A 238 -2.12 8.81 -12.78
CA THR A 238 -3.19 7.83 -13.08
C THR A 238 -3.41 6.89 -11.90
N LEU A 239 -2.32 6.34 -11.35
CA LEU A 239 -2.38 5.42 -10.22
C LEU A 239 -2.88 6.11 -8.94
N MET A 240 -2.38 7.31 -8.65
CA MET A 240 -2.81 8.11 -7.51
C MET A 240 -4.31 8.44 -7.59
N ARG A 241 -4.79 8.82 -8.78
CA ARG A 241 -6.20 9.14 -9.03
C ARG A 241 -7.10 7.93 -8.78
N MET A 242 -6.74 6.76 -9.29
CA MET A 242 -7.48 5.51 -9.03
C MET A 242 -7.49 5.13 -7.55
N ARG A 243 -6.33 5.23 -6.86
CA ARG A 243 -6.20 4.97 -5.42
C ARG A 243 -7.04 5.91 -4.58
N CYS A 244 -7.09 7.19 -4.95
CA CYS A 244 -7.93 8.20 -4.28
C CYS A 244 -9.42 7.91 -4.43
N ILE A 245 -9.85 7.41 -5.59
CA ILE A 245 -11.25 7.00 -5.79
C ILE A 245 -11.58 5.83 -4.85
N LEU A 246 -10.73 4.81 -4.80
CA LEU A 246 -10.94 3.63 -3.96
C LEU A 246 -10.80 3.90 -2.46
N SER A 247 -10.00 4.89 -2.04
CA SER A 247 -9.82 5.21 -0.62
C SER A 247 -11.12 5.66 0.05
N ASN A 248 -12.03 6.32 -0.68
CA ASN A 248 -13.36 6.69 -0.18
C ASN A 248 -14.21 5.45 0.11
N LEU A 249 -14.22 4.46 -0.79
CA LEU A 249 -14.88 3.18 -0.51
C LEU A 249 -14.27 2.52 0.73
N ARG A 250 -12.93 2.48 0.83
CA ARG A 250 -12.27 1.88 1.99
C ARG A 250 -12.62 2.59 3.30
N GLU A 251 -12.73 3.92 3.29
CA GLU A 251 -13.18 4.71 4.45
C GLU A 251 -14.59 4.31 4.89
N GLN A 252 -15.55 4.24 3.97
CA GLN A 252 -16.94 3.83 4.29
C GLN A 252 -16.99 2.40 4.86
N VAL A 253 -16.20 1.48 4.31
CA VAL A 253 -16.08 0.11 4.86
C VAL A 253 -15.51 0.13 6.28
N LEU A 254 -14.48 0.94 6.54
CA LEU A 254 -13.92 1.09 7.89
C LEU A 254 -14.90 1.70 8.87
N GLU A 255 -15.67 2.71 8.46
CA GLU A 255 -16.73 3.31 9.29
C GLU A 255 -17.79 2.27 9.68
N LEU A 256 -18.18 1.38 8.76
CA LEU A 256 -19.11 0.29 9.05
C LEU A 256 -18.48 -0.80 9.94
N THR A 257 -17.21 -1.14 9.71
CA THR A 257 -16.52 -2.22 10.43
C THR A 257 -16.17 -1.84 11.86
N LEU A 258 -15.68 -0.62 12.08
CA LEU A 258 -15.22 -0.13 13.39
C LEU A 258 -16.29 0.70 14.12
N GLY A 259 -17.30 1.18 13.39
CA GLY A 259 -18.39 1.97 13.93
C GLY A 259 -19.37 1.17 14.77
N ARG A 260 -20.33 1.87 15.37
CA ARG A 260 -21.37 1.24 16.17
C ARG A 260 -22.42 0.60 15.27
N SER A 261 -22.45 -0.72 15.22
CA SER A 261 -23.47 -1.50 14.49
C SER A 261 -24.91 -1.25 14.95
N THR A 262 -25.09 -0.69 16.16
CA THR A 262 -26.40 -0.32 16.72
C THR A 262 -26.92 1.03 16.24
N HIS A 263 -26.18 1.75 15.39
CA HIS A 263 -26.63 3.05 14.86
C HIS A 263 -27.85 2.87 13.94
N PRO A 264 -28.90 3.73 14.04
CA PRO A 264 -30.17 3.52 13.32
C PRO A 264 -30.06 3.37 11.80
N ASN A 265 -29.01 3.94 11.19
CA ASN A 265 -28.81 3.89 9.74
C ASN A 265 -27.89 2.75 9.27
N TYR A 266 -27.35 1.89 10.16
CA TYR A 266 -26.31 0.93 9.81
C TYR A 266 -26.64 0.06 8.58
N THR A 267 -27.81 -0.58 8.55
CA THR A 267 -28.23 -1.43 7.43
C THR A 267 -28.40 -0.64 6.13
N LYS A 268 -28.87 0.62 6.22
CA LYS A 268 -28.96 1.51 5.06
C LYS A 268 -27.57 1.88 4.55
N ASP A 269 -26.67 2.30 5.45
CA ASP A 269 -25.30 2.70 5.14
C ASP A 269 -24.52 1.51 4.54
N LEU A 270 -24.73 0.29 5.05
CA LEU A 270 -24.18 -0.95 4.47
C LEU A 270 -24.70 -1.20 3.05
N SER A 271 -26.01 -1.05 2.83
CA SER A 271 -26.62 -1.20 1.50
C SER A 271 -26.10 -0.17 0.49
N ASP A 272 -26.02 1.09 0.91
CA ASP A 272 -25.57 2.20 0.07
C ASP A 272 -24.07 2.07 -0.25
N THR A 273 -23.24 1.69 0.73
CA THR A 273 -21.81 1.41 0.52
C THR A 273 -21.61 0.21 -0.41
N TYR A 274 -22.45 -0.82 -0.31
CA TYR A 274 -22.39 -1.97 -1.22
C TYR A 274 -22.74 -1.56 -2.66
N LYS A 275 -23.81 -0.79 -2.89
CA LYS A 275 -24.13 -0.26 -4.23
C LYS A 275 -23.01 0.65 -4.77
N PHE A 276 -22.41 1.45 -3.90
CA PHE A 276 -21.26 2.28 -4.26
C PHE A 276 -20.08 1.42 -4.73
N SER A 277 -19.77 0.32 -4.03
CA SER A 277 -18.72 -0.63 -4.45
C SER A 277 -18.98 -1.22 -5.85
N GLN A 278 -20.23 -1.49 -6.20
CA GLN A 278 -20.58 -2.03 -7.52
C GLN A 278 -20.41 -1.03 -8.66
N THR A 279 -20.54 0.27 -8.37
CA THR A 279 -20.56 1.34 -9.37
C THR A 279 -19.28 2.18 -9.39
N ILE A 280 -18.39 2.03 -8.41
CA ILE A 280 -17.19 2.85 -8.25
C ILE A 280 -16.27 2.82 -9.48
N PHE A 281 -16.19 1.67 -10.17
CA PHE A 281 -15.38 1.54 -11.37
C PHE A 281 -15.93 2.28 -12.58
N ASN A 282 -17.18 2.74 -12.56
CA ASN A 282 -17.69 3.66 -13.59
C ASN A 282 -16.95 5.00 -13.57
N ARG A 283 -16.27 5.34 -12.47
CA ARG A 283 -15.44 6.53 -12.33
C ARG A 283 -14.01 6.35 -12.88
N ILE A 284 -13.65 5.13 -13.27
CA ILE A 284 -12.32 4.79 -13.79
C ILE A 284 -12.47 4.32 -15.24
N PRO A 285 -11.79 4.96 -16.21
CA PRO A 285 -11.84 4.53 -17.60
C PRO A 285 -11.47 3.05 -17.76
N THR A 286 -12.25 2.31 -18.55
CA THR A 286 -12.07 0.86 -18.77
C THR A 286 -10.66 0.48 -19.25
N ARG A 287 -10.00 1.39 -19.98
CA ARG A 287 -8.61 1.25 -20.44
C ARG A 287 -7.58 1.06 -19.31
N TYR A 288 -7.88 1.46 -18.08
CA TYR A 288 -7.00 1.31 -16.91
C TYR A 288 -7.35 0.10 -16.04
N MET A 289 -8.39 -0.64 -16.40
CA MET A 289 -8.84 -1.80 -15.64
C MET A 289 -7.88 -2.97 -15.82
N TYR A 290 -7.76 -3.80 -14.78
CA TYR A 290 -7.00 -5.05 -14.84
C TYR A 290 -7.75 -6.11 -15.65
N THR A 291 -7.02 -6.80 -16.52
CA THR A 291 -7.44 -8.04 -17.15
C THR A 291 -6.27 -9.00 -17.17
N SER A 292 -6.47 -10.31 -17.02
CA SER A 292 -5.38 -11.29 -17.08
C SER A 292 -4.59 -11.24 -18.40
N SER A 293 -5.21 -10.73 -19.48
CA SER A 293 -4.56 -10.53 -20.77
C SER A 293 -3.56 -9.38 -20.79
N CYS A 294 -3.62 -8.42 -19.87
CA CYS A 294 -2.73 -7.25 -19.90
C CYS A 294 -1.25 -7.64 -19.80
N TRP A 295 -0.94 -8.75 -19.14
CA TRP A 295 0.41 -9.31 -19.04
C TRP A 295 1.06 -9.68 -20.39
N LYS A 296 0.29 -9.79 -21.47
CA LYS A 296 0.81 -10.10 -22.81
C LYS A 296 1.28 -8.86 -23.57
N ASP A 297 0.54 -7.76 -23.42
CA ASP A 297 0.64 -6.61 -24.32
C ASP A 297 1.06 -5.33 -23.57
N THR A 298 1.14 -5.38 -22.25
CA THR A 298 1.41 -4.23 -21.37
C THR A 298 2.62 -4.50 -20.48
N ASP A 299 3.31 -3.44 -20.12
CA ASP A 299 4.46 -3.50 -19.21
C ASP A 299 4.10 -4.12 -17.84
N ALA A 300 4.98 -4.98 -17.32
CA ALA A 300 4.75 -5.73 -16.09
C ALA A 300 4.44 -4.86 -14.86
N ILE A 301 5.06 -3.68 -14.73
CA ILE A 301 4.81 -2.76 -13.60
C ILE A 301 3.44 -2.11 -13.70
N GLU A 302 2.99 -1.82 -14.91
CA GLU A 302 1.64 -1.31 -15.14
C GLU A 302 0.59 -2.40 -14.93
N CYS A 303 0.82 -3.62 -15.42
CA CYS A 303 -0.03 -4.77 -15.13
C CYS A 303 -0.16 -4.99 -13.62
N LEU A 304 0.95 -4.94 -12.89
CA LEU A 304 0.97 -5.04 -11.44
C LEU A 304 0.18 -3.90 -10.77
N ALA A 305 0.35 -2.66 -11.21
CA ALA A 305 -0.39 -1.52 -10.66
C ALA A 305 -1.90 -1.66 -10.86
N ARG A 306 -2.34 -2.06 -12.06
CA ARG A 306 -3.76 -2.36 -12.36
C ARG A 306 -4.28 -3.50 -11.49
N MET A 307 -3.48 -4.56 -11.32
CA MET A 307 -3.80 -5.70 -10.47
C MET A 307 -4.02 -5.27 -9.01
N ILE A 308 -3.11 -4.44 -8.46
CA ILE A 308 -3.22 -3.92 -7.10
C ILE A 308 -4.51 -3.11 -6.92
N ILE A 309 -4.86 -2.23 -7.86
CA ILE A 309 -6.14 -1.48 -7.84
C ILE A 309 -7.33 -2.43 -7.77
N ARG A 310 -7.32 -3.51 -8.59
CA ARG A 310 -8.40 -4.48 -8.58
C ARG A 310 -8.49 -5.26 -7.26
N LEU A 311 -7.35 -5.64 -6.67
CA LEU A 311 -7.27 -6.30 -5.38
C LEU A 311 -7.72 -5.38 -4.23
N GLU A 312 -7.31 -4.11 -4.23
CA GLU A 312 -7.74 -3.11 -3.22
C GLU A 312 -9.26 -2.97 -3.18
N HIS A 313 -9.90 -2.91 -4.35
CA HIS A 313 -11.35 -2.91 -4.49
C HIS A 313 -11.98 -4.21 -3.98
N LEU A 314 -11.50 -5.37 -4.48
CA LEU A 314 -12.07 -6.67 -4.10
C LEU A 314 -11.95 -6.93 -2.59
N PHE A 315 -10.87 -6.46 -1.96
CA PHE A 315 -10.71 -6.56 -0.53
C PHE A 315 -11.76 -5.73 0.24
N SER A 316 -12.06 -4.51 -0.21
CA SER A 316 -13.17 -3.72 0.33
C SER A 316 -14.52 -4.43 0.15
N VAL A 317 -14.75 -5.04 -1.01
CA VAL A 317 -15.97 -5.84 -1.26
C VAL A 317 -16.00 -7.07 -0.34
N LEU A 318 -14.89 -7.78 -0.15
CA LEU A 318 -14.80 -8.93 0.73
C LEU A 318 -15.21 -8.55 2.16
N GLN A 319 -14.70 -7.43 2.67
CA GLN A 319 -15.08 -6.91 3.99
C GLN A 319 -16.58 -6.58 4.07
N LEU A 320 -17.14 -5.90 3.05
CA LEU A 320 -18.58 -5.63 2.98
C LEU A 320 -19.41 -6.91 2.98
N GLN A 321 -19.00 -7.92 2.21
CA GLN A 321 -19.70 -9.19 2.15
C GLN A 321 -19.70 -9.90 3.51
N ARG A 322 -18.60 -9.82 4.26
CA ARG A 322 -18.53 -10.36 5.62
C ARG A 322 -19.51 -9.67 6.56
N LEU A 323 -19.62 -8.33 6.48
CA LEU A 323 -20.64 -7.59 7.24
C LEU A 323 -22.06 -8.01 6.84
N ARG A 324 -22.33 -8.19 5.55
CA ARG A 324 -23.63 -8.66 5.05
C ARG A 324 -23.97 -10.09 5.53
N CYS A 325 -22.99 -10.98 5.60
CA CYS A 325 -23.18 -12.35 6.10
C CYS A 325 -23.61 -12.39 7.58
N GLN A 326 -23.27 -11.37 8.38
CA GLN A 326 -23.74 -11.25 9.76
C GLN A 326 -25.26 -10.96 9.84
N GLU A 327 -25.81 -10.26 8.84
CA GLU A 327 -27.25 -9.95 8.77
C GLU A 327 -28.06 -10.99 7.97
N ASN A 328 -27.47 -11.59 6.94
CA ASN A 328 -28.13 -12.53 6.04
C ASN A 328 -27.20 -13.67 5.60
N SER A 329 -27.53 -14.91 5.99
CA SER A 329 -26.80 -16.13 5.60
C SER A 329 -26.81 -16.40 4.08
N GLU A 330 -27.72 -15.81 3.31
CA GLU A 330 -27.74 -15.92 1.85
C GLU A 330 -26.56 -15.18 1.19
N ALA A 331 -25.95 -14.21 1.90
CA ALA A 331 -24.79 -13.47 1.40
C ALA A 331 -23.50 -14.32 1.36
N THR A 332 -23.48 -15.51 1.98
CA THR A 332 -22.31 -16.40 1.97
C THR A 332 -21.90 -16.76 0.54
N GLY A 333 -22.85 -16.96 -0.38
CA GLY A 333 -22.52 -17.23 -1.78
C GLY A 333 -21.70 -16.09 -2.43
N ASP A 334 -22.11 -14.84 -2.21
CA ASP A 334 -21.41 -13.67 -2.73
C ASP A 334 -20.02 -13.49 -2.09
N LEU A 335 -19.88 -13.80 -0.81
CA LEU A 335 -18.60 -13.78 -0.10
C LEU A 335 -17.61 -14.78 -0.72
N LEU A 336 -18.04 -16.04 -0.94
CA LEU A 336 -17.20 -17.06 -1.55
C LEU A 336 -16.84 -16.71 -3.00
N ASN A 337 -17.77 -16.11 -3.76
CA ASN A 337 -17.50 -15.59 -5.11
C ASN A 337 -16.39 -14.55 -5.09
N THR A 338 -16.48 -13.58 -4.16
CA THR A 338 -15.48 -12.52 -4.03
C THR A 338 -14.11 -13.10 -3.65
N CYS A 339 -14.06 -14.11 -2.78
CA CYS A 339 -12.81 -14.78 -2.42
C CYS A 339 -12.18 -15.50 -3.63
N LEU A 340 -12.98 -16.21 -4.44
CA LEU A 340 -12.49 -16.83 -5.66
C LEU A 340 -12.00 -15.82 -6.70
N ASP A 341 -12.67 -14.67 -6.83
CA ASP A 341 -12.20 -13.57 -7.69
C ASP A 341 -10.83 -13.04 -7.24
N VAL A 342 -10.63 -12.87 -5.92
CA VAL A 342 -9.32 -12.49 -5.35
C VAL A 342 -8.27 -13.56 -5.67
N LEU A 343 -8.57 -14.83 -5.41
CA LEU A 343 -7.62 -15.92 -5.65
C LEU A 343 -7.31 -16.13 -7.13
N SER A 344 -8.26 -15.87 -8.04
CA SER A 344 -7.99 -15.90 -9.48
C SER A 344 -6.91 -14.90 -9.87
N ILE A 345 -6.93 -13.69 -9.28
CA ILE A 345 -5.92 -12.67 -9.53
C ILE A 345 -4.58 -13.06 -8.91
N VAL A 346 -4.59 -13.65 -7.71
CA VAL A 346 -3.38 -14.19 -7.08
C VAL A 346 -2.78 -15.32 -7.92
N VAL A 347 -3.61 -16.19 -8.51
CA VAL A 347 -3.15 -17.24 -9.43
C VAL A 347 -2.50 -16.62 -10.68
N ASP A 348 -3.08 -15.57 -11.28
CA ASP A 348 -2.41 -14.84 -12.36
C ASP A 348 -1.03 -14.33 -11.92
N LEU A 349 -0.92 -13.77 -10.71
CA LEU A 349 0.33 -13.29 -10.13
C LEU A 349 1.37 -14.42 -10.00
N THR A 350 0.98 -15.63 -9.60
CA THR A 350 1.89 -16.79 -9.55
C THR A 350 2.50 -17.10 -10.93
N GLY A 351 1.72 -16.94 -12.00
CA GLY A 351 2.18 -17.15 -13.38
C GLY A 351 3.24 -16.12 -13.82
N GLN A 352 3.31 -14.98 -13.15
CA GLN A 352 4.24 -13.89 -13.44
C GLN A 352 5.44 -13.84 -12.48
N TYR A 353 5.56 -14.79 -11.55
CA TYR A 353 6.56 -14.77 -10.48
C TYR A 353 8.03 -14.82 -10.96
N GLY A 354 8.26 -15.31 -12.18
CA GLY A 354 9.58 -15.25 -12.80
C GLY A 354 10.10 -13.82 -12.97
N ILE A 355 9.20 -12.84 -13.13
CA ILE A 355 9.54 -11.43 -13.25
C ILE A 355 9.99 -10.90 -11.88
N HIS A 356 11.23 -10.44 -11.80
CA HIS A 356 11.86 -10.01 -10.54
C HIS A 356 11.04 -8.96 -9.77
N GLN A 357 10.49 -7.96 -10.46
CA GLN A 357 9.70 -6.91 -9.82
C GLN A 357 8.37 -7.46 -9.26
N ILE A 358 7.84 -8.53 -9.83
CA ILE A 358 6.64 -9.20 -9.32
C ILE A 358 6.98 -10.07 -8.12
N ARG A 359 8.09 -10.81 -8.21
CA ARG A 359 8.60 -11.68 -7.13
C ARG A 359 8.72 -10.95 -5.80
N LYS A 360 9.32 -9.75 -5.82
CA LYS A 360 9.47 -8.88 -4.64
C LYS A 360 8.14 -8.49 -4.00
N GLN A 361 7.09 -8.38 -4.79
CA GLN A 361 5.79 -7.87 -4.38
C GLN A 361 4.83 -8.99 -3.96
N PHE A 362 5.15 -10.24 -4.33
CA PHE A 362 4.27 -11.39 -4.12
C PHE A 362 3.90 -11.59 -2.65
N ALA A 363 4.89 -11.59 -1.74
CA ALA A 363 4.67 -11.95 -0.35
C ALA A 363 3.66 -11.02 0.34
N TRP A 364 3.81 -9.70 0.19
CA TRP A 364 2.87 -8.75 0.80
C TRP A 364 1.49 -8.81 0.12
N MET A 365 1.42 -8.97 -1.20
CA MET A 365 0.14 -9.06 -1.92
C MET A 365 -0.64 -10.31 -1.50
N TYR A 366 0.06 -11.45 -1.41
CA TYR A 366 -0.54 -12.69 -0.97
C TYR A 366 -0.96 -12.58 0.50
N LEU A 367 -0.12 -12.04 1.38
CA LEU A 367 -0.45 -11.85 2.79
C LEU A 367 -1.68 -10.94 2.98
N MET A 368 -1.75 -9.81 2.25
CA MET A 368 -2.81 -8.81 2.41
C MET A 368 -4.12 -9.21 1.76
N TYR A 369 -4.09 -9.93 0.63
CA TYR A 369 -5.30 -10.22 -0.15
C TYR A 369 -5.57 -11.73 -0.30
N GLY A 370 -4.53 -12.51 -0.62
CA GLY A 370 -4.64 -13.94 -0.84
C GLY A 370 -4.97 -14.74 0.41
N ILE A 371 -4.24 -14.51 1.51
CA ILE A 371 -4.44 -15.21 2.78
C ILE A 371 -5.85 -14.99 3.34
N PRO A 372 -6.39 -13.75 3.43
CA PRO A 372 -7.76 -13.54 3.89
C PRO A 372 -8.82 -14.27 3.05
N ALA A 373 -8.67 -14.22 1.71
CA ALA A 373 -9.58 -14.93 0.81
C ALA A 373 -9.47 -16.46 0.95
N SER A 374 -8.24 -16.99 1.01
CA SER A 374 -7.97 -18.42 1.22
C SER A 374 -8.49 -18.91 2.57
N GLY A 375 -8.29 -18.13 3.63
CA GLY A 375 -8.76 -18.43 4.98
C GLY A 375 -10.28 -18.55 5.03
N VAL A 376 -11.01 -17.58 4.48
CA VAL A 376 -12.49 -17.63 4.40
C VAL A 376 -12.96 -18.88 3.65
N LEU A 377 -12.36 -19.19 2.50
CA LEU A 377 -12.73 -20.37 1.73
C LEU A 377 -12.43 -21.69 2.47
N ALA A 378 -11.25 -21.79 3.10
CA ALA A 378 -10.84 -22.98 3.84
C ALA A 378 -11.72 -23.19 5.07
N THR A 379 -12.02 -22.14 5.83
CA THR A 379 -12.90 -22.19 7.01
C THR A 379 -14.33 -22.58 6.63
N GLU A 380 -14.93 -21.96 5.62
CA GLU A 380 -16.29 -22.30 5.19
C GLU A 380 -16.35 -23.74 4.65
N LEU A 381 -15.35 -24.15 3.87
CA LEU A 381 -15.22 -25.52 3.37
C LEU A 381 -15.19 -26.52 4.54
N TYR A 382 -14.33 -26.27 5.53
CA TYR A 382 -14.19 -27.10 6.73
C TYR A 382 -15.50 -27.19 7.52
N GLN A 383 -16.09 -26.03 7.87
CA GLN A 383 -17.33 -25.96 8.66
C GLN A 383 -18.50 -26.68 8.00
N ARG A 384 -18.67 -26.51 6.68
CA ARG A 384 -19.72 -27.19 5.91
C ARG A 384 -19.50 -28.70 5.82
N THR A 385 -18.24 -29.12 5.73
CA THR A 385 -17.88 -30.55 5.71
C THR A 385 -18.26 -31.23 7.02
N ILE A 386 -17.84 -30.65 8.15
CA ILE A 386 -18.15 -31.20 9.48
C ILE A 386 -19.65 -31.19 9.75
N SER A 387 -20.33 -30.10 9.37
CA SER A 387 -21.77 -29.96 9.55
C SER A 387 -22.59 -30.80 8.57
N SER A 388 -21.94 -31.53 7.64
CA SER A 388 -22.59 -32.28 6.56
C SER A 388 -23.58 -31.45 5.74
N GLN A 389 -23.28 -30.15 5.57
CA GLN A 389 -24.08 -29.22 4.78
C GLN A 389 -23.43 -28.95 3.43
N PRO A 390 -24.22 -28.82 2.34
CA PRO A 390 -23.67 -28.43 1.06
C PRO A 390 -23.19 -26.98 1.09
N LEU A 391 -22.14 -26.69 0.32
CA LEU A 391 -21.79 -25.31 -0.02
C LEU A 391 -22.90 -24.68 -0.89
N PRO A 392 -23.01 -23.34 -0.91
CA PRO A 392 -23.93 -22.65 -1.80
C PRO A 392 -23.77 -23.14 -3.26
N PRO A 393 -24.87 -23.39 -3.99
CA PRO A 393 -24.85 -24.06 -5.29
C PRO A 393 -24.14 -23.27 -6.39
N SER A 394 -23.90 -21.98 -6.18
CA SER A 394 -23.25 -21.09 -7.14
C SER A 394 -21.78 -21.42 -7.40
N LYS A 395 -21.12 -22.22 -6.54
CA LYS A 395 -19.70 -22.57 -6.71
C LYS A 395 -19.42 -24.04 -6.40
N PRO A 396 -18.77 -24.78 -7.31
CA PRO A 396 -18.45 -26.16 -7.07
C PRO A 396 -17.36 -26.28 -6.00
N ARG A 397 -17.61 -27.11 -4.99
CA ARG A 397 -16.64 -27.47 -3.93
C ARG A 397 -15.25 -27.83 -4.49
N SER A 398 -15.21 -28.47 -5.65
CA SER A 398 -13.98 -28.85 -6.35
C SER A 398 -13.13 -27.67 -6.82
N GLU A 399 -13.73 -26.53 -7.20
CA GLU A 399 -13.00 -25.33 -7.60
C GLU A 399 -12.28 -24.72 -6.40
N ILE A 400 -12.93 -24.66 -5.24
CA ILE A 400 -12.33 -24.18 -3.99
C ILE A 400 -11.14 -25.06 -3.62
N ILE A 401 -11.33 -26.38 -3.53
CA ILE A 401 -10.27 -27.33 -3.18
C ILE A 401 -9.09 -27.20 -4.14
N ARG A 402 -9.33 -27.23 -5.46
CA ARG A 402 -8.26 -27.15 -6.46
C ARG A 402 -7.47 -25.85 -6.36
N THR A 403 -8.15 -24.73 -6.14
CA THR A 403 -7.50 -23.41 -6.04
C THR A 403 -6.66 -23.31 -4.78
N LEU A 404 -7.20 -23.73 -3.63
CA LEU A 404 -6.46 -23.73 -2.35
C LEU A 404 -5.27 -24.70 -2.41
N SER A 405 -5.46 -25.94 -2.88
CA SER A 405 -4.36 -26.91 -3.01
C SER A 405 -3.25 -26.41 -3.92
N PHE A 406 -3.60 -25.75 -5.03
CA PHE A 406 -2.62 -25.14 -5.93
C PHE A 406 -1.82 -24.06 -5.19
N LEU A 407 -2.48 -23.08 -4.58
CA LEU A 407 -1.79 -21.96 -3.92
C LEU A 407 -0.95 -22.43 -2.73
N VAL A 408 -1.50 -23.30 -1.87
CA VAL A 408 -0.77 -23.87 -0.73
C VAL A 408 0.51 -24.55 -1.18
N SER A 409 0.40 -25.43 -2.19
CA SER A 409 1.55 -26.16 -2.72
C SER A 409 2.54 -25.22 -3.42
N TRP A 410 2.04 -24.28 -4.22
CA TRP A 410 2.88 -23.35 -4.96
C TRP A 410 3.68 -22.46 -4.02
N VAL A 411 3.04 -21.86 -3.00
CA VAL A 411 3.69 -20.96 -2.03
C VAL A 411 4.77 -21.71 -1.26
N ARG A 412 4.45 -22.89 -0.71
CA ARG A 412 5.39 -23.73 0.04
C ARG A 412 6.64 -24.09 -0.77
N ASN A 413 6.51 -24.31 -2.07
CA ASN A 413 7.60 -24.79 -2.92
C ASN A 413 8.36 -23.66 -3.62
N THR A 414 7.78 -22.47 -3.74
CA THR A 414 8.31 -21.39 -4.62
C THR A 414 8.74 -20.15 -3.83
N VAL A 415 8.07 -19.85 -2.71
CA VAL A 415 8.44 -18.72 -1.86
C VAL A 415 9.52 -19.21 -0.89
N THR A 416 10.76 -18.77 -1.12
CA THR A 416 11.94 -19.18 -0.35
C THR A 416 12.35 -18.10 0.66
N GLU A 417 12.88 -18.51 1.80
CA GLU A 417 13.53 -17.62 2.79
C GLU A 417 14.99 -17.33 2.41
N GLU A 418 15.28 -17.03 1.13
CA GLU A 418 16.64 -16.67 0.71
C GLU A 418 17.16 -15.42 1.46
N GLN A 419 16.24 -14.57 1.93
CA GLN A 419 16.50 -13.53 2.93
C GLN A 419 15.36 -13.51 3.96
N PRO A 420 15.67 -13.43 5.27
CA PRO A 420 14.63 -13.37 6.30
C PRO A 420 13.86 -12.05 6.19
N SER A 421 12.58 -12.17 5.81
CA SER A 421 11.60 -11.08 5.81
C SER A 421 10.42 -11.50 6.68
N VAL A 422 9.97 -10.62 7.58
CA VAL A 422 8.79 -10.84 8.43
C VAL A 422 7.57 -11.17 7.58
N THR A 423 7.44 -10.53 6.41
CA THR A 423 6.34 -10.76 5.46
C THR A 423 6.37 -12.17 4.88
N ILE A 424 7.56 -12.68 4.53
CA ILE A 424 7.73 -14.03 3.99
C ILE A 424 7.42 -15.07 5.07
N GLY A 425 7.95 -14.87 6.29
CA GLY A 425 7.67 -15.77 7.42
C GLY A 425 6.18 -15.88 7.72
N ALA A 426 5.48 -14.74 7.85
CA ALA A 426 4.04 -14.70 8.08
C ALA A 426 3.24 -15.36 6.94
N CYS A 427 3.65 -15.11 5.69
CA CYS A 427 3.06 -15.74 4.51
C CYS A 427 3.14 -17.27 4.58
N LEU A 428 4.32 -17.83 4.89
CA LEU A 428 4.53 -19.28 4.99
C LEU A 428 3.76 -19.89 6.16
N GLU A 429 3.77 -19.24 7.32
CA GLU A 429 3.04 -19.68 8.51
C GLU A 429 1.53 -19.77 8.25
N LEU A 430 0.93 -18.69 7.75
CA LEU A 430 -0.51 -18.65 7.47
C LEU A 430 -0.90 -19.59 6.34
N ASN A 431 -0.01 -19.79 5.36
CA ASN A 431 -0.20 -20.79 4.32
C ASN A 431 -0.25 -22.22 4.90
N ASN A 432 0.52 -22.51 5.94
CA ASN A 432 0.45 -23.79 6.66
C ASN A 432 -0.87 -23.95 7.42
N VAL A 433 -1.41 -22.89 8.03
CA VAL A 433 -2.74 -22.94 8.68
C VAL A 433 -3.83 -23.26 7.65
N ILE A 434 -3.79 -22.62 6.48
CA ILE A 434 -4.73 -22.92 5.37
C ILE A 434 -4.57 -24.37 4.91
N SER A 435 -3.33 -24.86 4.77
CA SER A 435 -3.07 -26.27 4.43
C SER A 435 -3.73 -27.20 5.43
N LYS A 436 -3.55 -26.96 6.73
CA LYS A 436 -4.10 -27.80 7.78
C LYS A 436 -5.64 -27.83 7.75
N LEU A 437 -6.28 -26.67 7.62
CA LEU A 437 -7.75 -26.60 7.50
C LEU A 437 -8.27 -27.35 6.27
N LEU A 438 -7.53 -27.28 5.16
CA LEU A 438 -7.88 -28.02 3.95
C LEU A 438 -7.72 -29.52 4.16
N ASP A 439 -6.62 -29.97 4.75
CA ASP A 439 -6.35 -31.37 5.05
C ASP A 439 -7.42 -31.93 6.01
N ASP A 440 -7.72 -31.22 7.11
CA ASP A 440 -8.76 -31.61 8.07
C ASP A 440 -10.15 -31.71 7.40
N ALA A 441 -10.45 -30.85 6.42
CA ALA A 441 -11.70 -30.90 5.65
C ALA A 441 -11.74 -32.05 4.61
N LEU A 442 -10.59 -32.49 4.11
CA LEU A 442 -10.50 -33.58 3.13
C LEU A 442 -10.48 -34.95 3.79
N ASP A 443 -9.83 -35.06 4.95
CA ASP A 443 -9.67 -36.30 5.71
C ASP A 443 -10.82 -36.54 6.71
N TYR A 444 -11.76 -35.61 6.83
CA TYR A 444 -12.92 -35.75 7.71
C TYR A 444 -13.75 -36.99 7.38
N GLN A 445 -13.94 -37.85 8.39
CA GLN A 445 -14.85 -38.99 8.34
C GLN A 445 -16.00 -38.75 9.32
N PRO A 446 -17.27 -38.76 8.86
CA PRO A 446 -18.41 -38.61 9.76
C PRO A 446 -18.45 -39.79 10.75
N PRO A 447 -18.82 -39.56 12.02
CA PRO A 447 -18.89 -40.63 13.00
C PRO A 447 -19.85 -41.72 12.50
N SER A 448 -19.33 -42.93 12.33
CA SER A 448 -20.09 -44.12 11.96
C SER A 448 -21.22 -44.30 12.98
N GLY A 449 -22.48 -44.24 12.51
CA GLY A 449 -23.65 -44.35 13.37
C GLY A 449 -23.61 -45.61 14.24
N SER A 450 -23.38 -45.43 15.54
CA SER A 450 -23.85 -46.36 16.55
C SER A 450 -25.20 -45.87 17.03
N GLY A 451 -26.12 -46.82 17.21
CA GLY A 451 -27.55 -46.59 17.29
C GLY A 451 -27.99 -45.67 18.42
N GLN A 452 -29.28 -45.31 18.32
CA GLN A 452 -30.09 -44.72 19.38
C GLN A 452 -29.64 -45.21 20.77
N ASP A 453 -29.05 -44.31 21.54
CA ASP A 453 -29.27 -44.29 22.98
C ASP A 453 -29.39 -42.83 23.43
N ASP A 454 -30.56 -42.57 24.00
CA ASP A 454 -31.03 -41.33 24.58
C ASP A 454 -30.32 -41.09 25.92
N ALA A 455 -29.39 -40.13 26.00
CA ALA A 455 -29.01 -39.46 27.24
C ALA A 455 -28.03 -38.29 27.03
N GLY A 456 -28.48 -37.07 27.36
CA GLY A 456 -27.63 -36.01 27.90
C GLY A 456 -27.00 -35.04 26.89
N LEU A 457 -27.56 -33.83 26.82
CA LEU A 457 -26.89 -32.62 26.33
C LEU A 457 -25.58 -32.39 27.10
N GLY A 458 -24.48 -32.92 26.60
CA GLY A 458 -23.13 -32.55 27.00
C GLY A 458 -22.55 -31.61 25.96
N ASN A 459 -22.27 -30.36 26.37
CA ASN A 459 -21.44 -29.43 25.61
C ASN A 459 -20.19 -30.15 25.09
N VAL A 460 -20.05 -30.23 23.77
CA VAL A 460 -18.76 -30.60 23.16
C VAL A 460 -17.84 -29.41 23.39
N ASP A 461 -16.86 -29.62 24.26
CA ASP A 461 -15.85 -28.64 24.62
C ASP A 461 -14.91 -28.43 23.40
N ILE A 462 -15.00 -27.26 22.76
CA ILE A 462 -14.21 -26.86 21.57
C ILE A 462 -12.76 -26.45 21.98
N GLY A 463 -12.31 -26.83 23.18
CA GLY A 463 -11.12 -26.26 23.82
C GLY A 463 -9.79 -27.00 23.65
N GLN A 464 -9.72 -28.17 23.00
CA GLN A 464 -8.47 -28.96 23.00
C GLN A 464 -8.18 -29.60 21.64
N SER A 465 -7.54 -28.84 20.73
CA SER A 465 -6.53 -29.34 19.77
C SER A 465 -6.10 -28.24 18.80
N LEU A 466 -5.46 -27.18 19.30
CA LEU A 466 -4.59 -26.28 18.53
C LEU A 466 -3.92 -25.31 19.53
N GLU A 467 -2.88 -25.77 20.23
CA GLU A 467 -1.97 -24.83 20.90
C GLU A 467 -1.13 -24.14 19.82
N ILE A 468 -1.55 -22.95 19.42
CA ILE A 468 -0.68 -21.95 18.78
C ILE A 468 -0.03 -21.18 19.94
N PRO A 469 1.29 -20.96 19.96
CA PRO A 469 1.94 -20.23 21.05
C PRO A 469 1.57 -18.75 20.98
N SER A 470 0.46 -18.36 21.60
CA SER A 470 0.09 -16.97 21.87
C SER A 470 0.41 -16.64 23.33
N GLN A 471 1.49 -15.88 23.58
CA GLN A 471 1.56 -15.12 24.82
C GLN A 471 0.59 -13.94 24.72
N GLY A 472 -0.53 -14.02 25.45
CA GLY A 472 -1.30 -12.86 25.86
C GLY A 472 -2.73 -12.76 25.33
N VAL A 473 -3.65 -13.21 26.21
CA VAL A 473 -5.07 -12.81 26.36
C VAL A 473 -6.10 -13.39 25.36
N GLY A 474 -6.75 -14.47 25.82
CA GLY A 474 -8.21 -14.62 25.77
C GLY A 474 -8.82 -15.24 24.50
N GLY A 475 -9.18 -16.53 24.60
CA GLY A 475 -9.82 -17.39 23.59
C GLY A 475 -10.66 -16.73 22.51
N ASP A 476 -10.28 -16.96 21.25
CA ASP A 476 -11.01 -16.57 20.04
C ASP A 476 -11.01 -17.70 18.98
N LEU A 477 -12.02 -17.67 18.11
CA LEU A 477 -12.33 -18.70 17.09
C LEU A 477 -11.32 -18.70 15.92
N PRO A 478 -11.23 -19.78 15.11
CA PRO A 478 -10.38 -19.84 13.91
C PRO A 478 -10.62 -18.71 12.90
N SER A 479 -11.81 -18.11 12.90
CA SER A 479 -12.13 -16.96 12.05
C SER A 479 -11.34 -15.72 12.40
N ASP A 480 -10.94 -15.53 13.66
CA ASP A 480 -10.26 -14.33 14.15
C ASP A 480 -8.78 -14.28 13.77
N VAL A 481 -8.16 -15.45 13.59
CA VAL A 481 -6.79 -15.58 13.04
C VAL A 481 -6.69 -15.04 11.60
N PHE A 482 -7.76 -15.16 10.82
CA PHE A 482 -7.85 -14.63 9.46
C PHE A 482 -8.55 -13.27 9.39
N ASN A 483 -9.05 -12.76 10.52
CA ASN A 483 -9.73 -11.49 10.65
C ASN A 483 -8.71 -10.38 10.90
N PHE A 484 -7.86 -10.12 9.91
CA PHE A 484 -6.76 -9.16 10.03
C PHE A 484 -7.25 -7.72 10.30
N GLY A 485 -7.31 -7.36 11.58
CA GLY A 485 -6.63 -6.19 12.11
C GLY A 485 -5.33 -6.67 12.78
N LEU A 486 -4.18 -6.41 12.15
CA LEU A 486 -2.81 -6.69 12.60
C LEU A 486 -2.48 -5.89 13.89
N ALA A 487 -3.06 -6.30 15.01
CA ALA A 487 -2.61 -5.92 16.34
C ALA A 487 -1.42 -6.82 16.77
N SER A 488 -0.27 -6.64 16.11
CA SER A 488 1.04 -6.86 16.74
C SER A 488 2.05 -5.92 16.10
N GLY A 489 2.75 -5.15 16.94
CA GLY A 489 3.59 -4.01 16.54
C GLY A 489 4.84 -4.33 15.72
N GLU A 490 4.97 -5.56 15.18
CA GLU A 490 6.17 -6.04 14.50
C GLU A 490 5.99 -6.32 12.99
N SER A 491 4.78 -6.15 12.43
CA SER A 491 4.45 -6.65 11.07
C SER A 491 4.48 -5.60 9.92
N LEU A 492 4.91 -4.35 10.15
CA LEU A 492 4.69 -3.25 9.19
C LEU A 492 5.82 -2.97 8.19
N GLY A 493 6.85 -3.81 8.10
CA GLY A 493 8.00 -3.62 7.18
C GLY A 493 7.65 -3.65 5.68
N TRP A 494 6.46 -4.11 5.30
CA TRP A 494 6.02 -4.20 3.90
C TRP A 494 5.49 -2.87 3.32
N LEU A 495 5.25 -1.84 4.16
CA LEU A 495 4.87 -0.51 3.66
C LEU A 495 5.99 0.11 2.80
N ASP A 496 7.25 -0.25 3.09
CA ASP A 496 8.43 0.17 2.35
C ASP A 496 8.51 -0.50 0.96
N ASP A 497 7.83 -1.64 0.77
CA ASP A 497 7.78 -2.38 -0.50
C ASP A 497 6.76 -1.80 -1.50
N LEU A 498 5.95 -0.81 -1.10
CA LEU A 498 4.95 -0.19 -1.98
C LEU A 498 5.55 0.70 -3.08
N ASP A 499 6.85 0.95 -3.01
CA ASP A 499 7.61 1.64 -4.06
C ASP A 499 7.98 0.66 -5.18
N LEU A 500 7.26 0.80 -6.29
CA LEU A 500 7.43 0.02 -7.52
C LEU A 500 8.73 0.43 -8.24
N ILE A 501 9.87 0.04 -7.66
CA ILE A 501 11.23 0.33 -8.15
C ILE A 501 11.69 -0.80 -9.09
N ARG A 502 12.05 -0.46 -10.34
CA ARG A 502 12.65 -1.41 -11.30
C ARG A 502 14.15 -1.60 -11.03
N THR A 503 14.62 -2.80 -10.72
CA THR A 503 16.05 -3.10 -10.89
C THR A 503 16.39 -3.32 -12.38
N PRO A 504 17.59 -2.94 -12.86
CA PRO A 504 18.02 -3.31 -14.21
C PRO A 504 18.25 -4.84 -14.29
N PRO A 505 18.11 -5.45 -15.48
CA PRO A 505 18.61 -6.81 -15.69
C PRO A 505 20.12 -6.79 -15.48
N GLU A 506 20.62 -7.77 -14.73
CA GLU A 506 22.05 -7.98 -14.53
C GLU A 506 22.74 -8.03 -15.90
N LEU A 507 23.79 -7.22 -16.04
CA LEU A 507 24.77 -7.38 -17.11
C LEU A 507 25.38 -8.77 -16.92
N SER A 508 24.88 -9.74 -17.70
CA SER A 508 25.61 -10.97 -17.96
C SER A 508 26.94 -10.59 -18.59
N LEU A 509 28.04 -10.71 -17.86
CA LEU A 509 29.40 -10.89 -18.39
C LEU A 509 30.36 -11.24 -17.25
N MET A 510 30.80 -12.51 -17.28
CA MET A 510 31.99 -13.14 -16.66
C MET A 510 32.24 -13.01 -15.16
#